data_AF-A0A0C2LY32-F1
#
_entry.id   AF-A0A0C2LY32-F1
#
_cell.length_a   1.000
_cell.length_b   1.000
_cell.length_c   1.000
_cell.angle_alpha   90.00
_cell.angle_beta   90.00
_cell.angle_gamma   90.00
#
_symmetry.space_group_name_H-M   'P 1'
#
loop_
_entity.id
_entity.type
_entity.pdbx_description
1 polymer ?
#
loop_
_entity_poly.entity_id
_entity_poly.type
_entity_poly.pdbx_seq_one_letter_code
_entity_poly.pdbx_strand_id
1 'polypeptide(L)'
;NKIRLEKSLKTITIVKIFNDLKALEYKVCSGVLWDKKVNFAAYKNDKSELMVLVSSIEIEVDIFALYRYRWSIERLFKHLKSGGFDIEKSHLVNLDRFEKLLVVAAITSGLIVKNGLIQNALNPIRIKSYKTIEKQLFSLFTYGFDYIKNAFYQSITAITQLIDTLLLPPKKELFHTLNFPLQKL
;
A
#
# COMPACT_ATOMS: atom_id res chain seq x y z
N ASN A 1 -15.73 28.45 -1.81
CA ASN A 1 -14.97 29.13 -0.75
C ASN A 1 -14.40 30.45 -1.23
N LYS A 2 -14.59 31.48 -0.42
CA LYS A 2 -14.28 32.89 -0.67
C LYS A 2 -12.95 33.22 0.02
N ILE A 3 -11.95 33.77 -0.69
CA ILE A 3 -10.59 34.05 -0.19
C ILE A 3 -10.28 35.53 -0.28
N ARG A 4 -9.51 36.06 0.65
CA ARG A 4 -8.98 37.43 0.57
C ARG A 4 -7.48 37.38 0.27
N LEU A 5 -7.04 37.97 -0.83
CA LEU A 5 -5.61 38.11 -1.12
C LEU A 5 -5.02 39.21 -0.22
N GLU A 6 -3.78 39.04 0.26
CA GLU A 6 -3.16 39.96 1.25
C GLU A 6 -3.16 41.44 0.80
N LYS A 7 -3.14 41.71 -0.51
CA LYS A 7 -3.13 43.06 -1.08
C LYS A 7 -4.51 43.60 -1.48
N SER A 8 -5.61 42.91 -1.17
CA SER A 8 -6.97 43.28 -1.62
C SER A 8 -8.00 43.19 -0.50
N LEU A 9 -8.81 44.25 -0.33
CA LEU A 9 -9.98 44.26 0.55
C LEU A 9 -11.13 43.38 0.00
N LYS A 10 -11.05 42.96 -1.28
CA LYS A 10 -12.11 42.19 -1.93
C LYS A 10 -11.92 40.69 -1.72
N THR A 11 -13.02 40.05 -1.34
CA THR A 11 -13.10 38.60 -1.29
C THR A 11 -13.33 38.03 -2.69
N ILE A 12 -12.40 37.20 -3.17
CA ILE A 12 -12.39 36.62 -4.50
C ILE A 12 -12.49 35.09 -4.36
N THR A 13 -13.22 34.44 -5.26
CA THR A 13 -13.28 32.97 -5.30
C THR A 13 -11.94 32.40 -5.76
N ILE A 14 -11.49 31.28 -5.16
CA ILE A 14 -10.28 30.54 -5.56
C ILE A 14 -10.14 30.44 -7.09
N VAL A 15 -11.23 30.04 -7.75
CA VAL A 15 -11.28 29.85 -9.20
C VAL A 15 -10.87 31.12 -9.95
N LYS A 16 -11.36 32.29 -9.52
CA LYS A 16 -11.04 33.57 -10.15
C LYS A 16 -9.58 33.98 -9.97
N ILE A 17 -8.92 33.55 -8.88
CA ILE A 17 -7.49 33.86 -8.59
C ILE A 17 -6.56 33.11 -9.54
N PHE A 18 -6.97 31.92 -10.00
CA PHE A 18 -6.17 31.03 -10.84
C PHE A 18 -6.80 30.80 -12.23
N ASN A 19 -7.68 31.71 -12.66
CA ASN A 19 -8.31 31.65 -13.98
C ASN A 19 -7.29 31.84 -15.10
N ASP A 20 -6.24 32.62 -14.85
CA ASP A 20 -5.14 32.91 -15.76
C ASP A 20 -4.16 31.74 -15.94
N LEU A 21 -4.21 30.74 -15.05
CA LEU A 21 -3.32 29.58 -15.09
C LEU A 21 -3.64 28.72 -16.33
N LYS A 22 -2.64 28.37 -17.14
CA LYS A 22 -2.79 27.46 -18.29
C LYS A 22 -2.57 26.00 -17.89
N ALA A 23 -2.84 25.08 -18.82
CA ALA A 23 -2.58 23.65 -18.60
C ALA A 23 -1.09 23.41 -18.35
N LEU A 24 -0.79 22.50 -17.41
CA LEU A 24 0.57 22.17 -16.96
C LEU A 24 1.33 23.33 -16.28
N GLU A 25 0.68 24.45 -16.01
CA GLU A 25 1.27 25.54 -15.22
C GLU A 25 0.95 25.38 -13.73
N TYR A 26 1.85 25.93 -12.91
CA TYR A 26 1.67 26.05 -11.47
C TYR A 26 1.86 27.49 -11.03
N LYS A 27 1.19 27.88 -9.95
CA LYS A 27 1.27 29.23 -9.38
C LYS A 27 1.14 29.17 -7.86
N VAL A 28 1.98 29.93 -7.17
CA VAL A 28 1.96 30.06 -5.72
C VAL A 28 1.61 31.50 -5.37
N CYS A 29 0.78 31.69 -4.34
CA CYS A 29 0.51 33.02 -3.80
C CYS A 29 0.16 32.95 -2.32
N SER A 30 0.37 34.05 -1.62
CA SER A 30 0.00 34.21 -0.21
C SER A 30 -1.32 34.99 -0.09
N GLY A 31 -2.11 34.62 0.91
CA GLY A 31 -3.41 35.24 1.15
C GLY A 31 -3.89 34.99 2.57
N VAL A 32 -5.12 35.43 2.83
CA VAL A 32 -5.82 35.26 4.09
C VAL A 32 -7.05 34.39 3.86
N LEU A 33 -7.14 33.30 4.61
CA LEU A 33 -8.30 32.43 4.68
C LEU A 33 -8.74 32.34 6.13
N TRP A 34 -9.99 32.72 6.42
CA TRP A 34 -10.54 32.72 7.79
C TRP A 34 -9.64 33.46 8.79
N ASP A 35 -9.21 34.67 8.43
CA ASP A 35 -8.33 35.54 9.22
C ASP A 35 -6.95 34.94 9.57
N LYS A 36 -6.57 33.84 8.91
CA LYS A 36 -5.23 33.25 9.00
C LYS A 36 -4.47 33.45 7.71
N LYS A 37 -3.21 33.86 7.83
CA LYS A 37 -2.26 33.87 6.71
C LYS A 37 -2.02 32.45 6.24
N VAL A 38 -2.13 32.23 4.94
CA VAL A 38 -1.95 30.93 4.30
C VAL A 38 -1.29 31.11 2.93
N ASN A 39 -0.59 30.07 2.52
CA ASN A 39 -0.01 29.93 1.20
C ASN A 39 -0.92 29.03 0.35
N PHE A 40 -1.18 29.48 -0.88
CA PHE A 40 -1.90 28.75 -1.90
C PHE A 40 -0.92 28.26 -2.95
N ALA A 41 -1.02 27.00 -3.32
CA ALA A 41 -0.36 26.44 -4.48
C ALA A 41 -1.42 25.87 -5.41
N ALA A 42 -1.44 26.33 -6.66
CA ALA A 42 -2.37 25.89 -7.69
C ALA A 42 -1.62 25.24 -8.85
N TYR A 43 -2.20 24.19 -9.41
CA TYR A 43 -1.71 23.47 -10.58
C TYR A 43 -2.90 23.10 -11.47
N LYS A 44 -2.73 23.20 -12.79
CA LYS A 44 -3.67 22.62 -13.76
C LYS A 44 -3.04 21.42 -14.45
N ASN A 45 -3.77 20.30 -14.48
CA ASN A 45 -3.31 19.12 -15.21
C ASN A 45 -3.41 19.30 -16.74
N ASP A 46 -3.00 18.28 -17.48
CA ASP A 46 -3.13 18.16 -18.94
C ASP A 46 -4.58 18.33 -19.44
N LYS A 47 -5.56 17.98 -18.62
CA LYS A 47 -6.99 18.17 -18.88
C LYS A 47 -7.53 19.54 -18.45
N SER A 48 -6.66 20.47 -18.05
CA SER A 48 -7.03 21.80 -17.52
C SER A 48 -7.86 21.77 -16.24
N GLU A 49 -7.86 20.67 -15.49
CA GLU A 49 -8.51 20.57 -14.18
C GLU A 49 -7.63 21.24 -13.12
N LEU A 50 -8.24 22.15 -12.34
CA LEU A 50 -7.54 22.95 -11.33
C LEU A 50 -7.47 22.20 -10.00
N MET A 51 -6.26 21.99 -9.48
CA MET A 51 -6.00 21.57 -8.12
C MET A 51 -5.40 22.71 -7.32
N VAL A 52 -5.94 22.99 -6.13
CA VAL A 52 -5.43 24.02 -5.21
C VAL A 52 -5.17 23.41 -3.85
N LEU A 53 -3.94 23.57 -3.37
CA LEU A 53 -3.50 23.20 -2.04
C LEU A 53 -3.33 24.46 -1.19
N VAL A 54 -3.66 24.34 0.09
CA VAL A 54 -3.57 25.44 1.06
C VAL A 54 -2.74 24.97 2.23
N SER A 55 -1.74 25.77 2.61
CA SER A 55 -0.87 25.51 3.75
C SER A 55 -0.82 26.72 4.67
N SER A 56 -0.90 26.51 5.98
CA SER A 56 -0.68 27.55 6.99
C SER A 56 0.80 27.81 7.27
N ILE A 57 1.69 27.03 6.67
CA ILE A 57 3.14 27.07 6.87
C ILE A 57 3.79 27.21 5.49
N GLU A 58 4.97 27.84 5.45
CA GLU A 58 5.83 27.81 4.28
C GLU A 58 6.41 26.41 4.11
N ILE A 59 6.30 25.85 2.91
CA ILE A 59 6.77 24.50 2.61
C ILE A 59 7.94 24.66 1.63
N GLU A 60 9.14 24.28 2.08
CA GLU A 60 10.38 24.39 1.30
C GLU A 60 10.46 23.37 0.15
N VAL A 61 9.69 22.30 0.25
CA VAL A 61 9.60 21.24 -0.76
C VAL A 61 8.37 21.44 -1.66
N ASP A 62 8.32 20.72 -2.78
CA ASP A 62 7.14 20.69 -3.64
C ASP A 62 5.91 20.17 -2.85
N ILE A 63 4.99 21.07 -2.54
CA ILE A 63 3.72 20.79 -1.84
C ILE A 63 2.85 19.77 -2.58
N PHE A 64 2.92 19.71 -3.91
CA PHE A 64 2.17 18.74 -4.70
C PHE A 64 2.77 17.34 -4.55
N ALA A 65 4.10 17.23 -4.57
CA ALA A 65 4.80 16.00 -4.25
C ALA A 65 4.48 15.53 -2.82
N LEU A 66 4.48 16.45 -1.85
CA LEU A 66 4.11 16.14 -0.47
C LEU A 66 2.65 15.66 -0.36
N TYR A 67 1.71 16.35 -1.02
CA TYR A 67 0.30 15.99 -0.99
C TYR A 67 0.03 14.64 -1.67
N ARG A 68 0.89 14.19 -2.57
CA ARG A 68 0.82 12.85 -3.16
C ARG A 68 0.88 11.75 -2.10
N TYR A 69 1.58 11.96 -0.98
CA TYR A 69 1.63 10.99 0.12
C TYR A 69 0.28 10.80 0.81
N ARG A 70 -0.68 11.73 0.71
CA ARG A 70 -2.04 11.55 1.23
C ARG A 70 -2.71 10.28 0.71
N TRP A 71 -2.47 9.95 -0.56
CA TRP A 71 -3.02 8.75 -1.19
C TRP A 71 -2.52 7.44 -0.54
N SER A 72 -1.41 7.46 0.20
CA SER A 72 -0.91 6.28 0.92
C SER A 72 -1.89 5.77 1.97
N ILE A 73 -2.64 6.68 2.63
CA ILE A 73 -3.65 6.34 3.62
C ILE A 73 -4.82 5.60 2.96
N GLU A 74 -5.27 6.05 1.78
CA GLU A 74 -6.32 5.35 1.03
C GLU A 74 -5.88 3.95 0.61
N ARG A 75 -4.60 3.77 0.25
CA ARG A 75 -4.03 2.45 -0.05
C ARG A 75 -4.05 1.55 1.18
N LEU A 76 -3.64 2.07 2.35
CA LEU A 76 -3.71 1.34 3.60
C LEU A 76 -5.15 0.89 3.90
N PHE A 77 -6.11 1.80 3.85
CA PHE A 77 -7.52 1.45 4.08
C PHE A 77 -8.04 0.42 3.09
N LYS A 78 -7.64 0.50 1.83
CA LYS A 78 -7.98 -0.53 0.84
C LYS A 78 -7.44 -1.91 1.25
N HIS A 79 -6.18 -2.00 1.69
CA HIS A 79 -5.56 -3.26 2.10
C HIS A 79 -6.18 -3.82 3.39
N LEU A 80 -6.60 -2.97 4.32
CA LEU A 80 -7.29 -3.40 5.55
C LEU A 80 -8.68 -3.98 5.26
N LYS A 81 -9.39 -3.40 4.29
CA LYS A 81 -10.70 -3.84 3.83
C LYS A 81 -10.56 -4.97 2.81
N SER A 82 -11.29 -4.90 1.70
CA SER A 82 -11.40 -5.93 0.67
C SER A 82 -10.13 -6.19 -0.18
N GLY A 83 -9.08 -5.39 -0.01
CA GLY A 83 -7.84 -5.49 -0.80
C GLY A 83 -6.73 -6.32 -0.15
N GLY A 84 -6.98 -6.91 1.03
CA GLY A 84 -5.96 -7.65 1.78
C GLY A 84 -6.54 -8.43 2.96
N PHE A 85 -6.73 -7.77 4.11
CA PHE A 85 -7.13 -8.40 5.37
C PHE A 85 -8.63 -8.74 5.46
N ASP A 86 -9.45 -8.25 4.52
CA ASP A 86 -10.88 -8.53 4.44
C ASP A 86 -11.63 -8.24 5.76
N ILE A 87 -11.22 -7.21 6.49
CA ILE A 87 -11.77 -6.89 7.82
C ILE A 87 -13.29 -6.67 7.78
N GLU A 88 -13.84 -6.16 6.67
CA GLU A 88 -15.29 -5.97 6.49
C GLU A 88 -16.09 -7.29 6.49
N LYS A 89 -15.43 -8.43 6.23
CA LYS A 89 -16.03 -9.78 6.34
C LYS A 89 -15.82 -10.40 7.72
N SER A 90 -14.98 -9.80 8.57
CA SER A 90 -14.89 -10.24 9.95
C SER A 90 -16.21 -9.89 10.63
N HIS A 91 -17.00 -10.89 11.02
CA HIS A 91 -18.26 -10.71 11.76
C HIS A 91 -18.01 -10.23 13.21
N LEU A 92 -16.95 -9.44 13.43
CA LEU A 92 -16.55 -8.91 14.73
C LEU A 92 -17.50 -7.78 15.14
N VAL A 93 -18.40 -8.10 16.06
CA VAL A 93 -19.38 -7.14 16.61
C VAL A 93 -18.79 -6.32 17.77
N ASN A 94 -17.80 -6.86 18.49
CA ASN A 94 -17.21 -6.18 19.64
C ASN A 94 -16.19 -5.11 19.19
N LEU A 95 -16.43 -3.86 19.60
CA LEU A 95 -15.64 -2.69 19.22
C LEU A 95 -14.18 -2.75 19.72
N ASP A 96 -13.95 -3.15 20.98
CA ASP A 96 -12.59 -3.23 21.53
C ASP A 96 -11.71 -4.24 20.78
N ARG A 97 -12.30 -5.36 20.37
CA ARG A 97 -11.61 -6.37 19.56
C ARG A 97 -11.35 -5.86 18.14
N PHE A 98 -12.29 -5.12 17.57
CA PHE A 98 -12.15 -4.53 16.26
C PHE A 98 -11.03 -3.49 16.22
N GLU A 99 -10.95 -2.62 17.23
CA GLU A 99 -9.86 -1.64 17.36
C GLU A 99 -8.49 -2.33 17.43
N LYS A 100 -8.36 -3.36 18.27
CA LYS A 100 -7.12 -4.14 18.38
C LYS A 100 -6.74 -4.82 17.07
N LEU A 101 -7.73 -5.39 16.36
CA LEU A 101 -7.50 -5.99 15.05
C LEU A 101 -7.02 -4.95 14.03
N LEU A 102 -7.63 -3.77 14.00
CA LEU A 102 -7.22 -2.69 13.10
C LEU A 102 -5.77 -2.27 13.33
N VAL A 103 -5.36 -2.10 14.59
CA VAL A 103 -3.98 -1.74 14.94
C VAL A 103 -2.99 -2.80 14.44
N VAL A 104 -3.28 -4.07 14.74
CA VAL A 104 -2.41 -5.19 14.30
C VAL A 104 -2.36 -5.24 12.77
N ALA A 105 -3.50 -5.19 12.09
CA ALA A 105 -3.57 -5.25 10.63
C ALA A 105 -2.87 -4.05 9.96
N ALA A 106 -2.89 -2.87 10.56
CA ALA A 106 -2.16 -1.70 10.06
C ALA A 106 -0.64 -1.90 10.16
N ILE A 107 -0.15 -2.39 11.31
CA ILE A 107 1.27 -2.72 11.50
C ILE A 107 1.69 -3.82 10.52
N THR A 108 0.91 -4.90 10.42
CA THR A 108 1.18 -5.99 9.48
C THR A 108 1.18 -5.50 8.04
N SER A 109 0.29 -4.57 7.67
CA SER A 109 0.31 -3.94 6.34
C SER A 109 1.63 -3.24 6.05
N GLY A 110 2.19 -2.51 7.02
CA GLY A 110 3.51 -1.89 6.89
C GLY A 110 4.63 -2.92 6.68
N LEU A 111 4.60 -4.02 7.44
CA LEU A 111 5.57 -5.11 7.30
C LEU A 111 5.46 -5.83 5.95
N ILE A 112 4.24 -6.05 5.46
CA ILE A 112 3.99 -6.64 4.14
C ILE A 112 4.56 -5.75 3.04
N VAL A 113 4.33 -4.42 3.10
CA VAL A 113 4.91 -3.48 2.14
C VAL A 113 6.44 -3.50 2.20
N LYS A 114 7.02 -3.53 3.40
CA LYS A 114 8.47 -3.66 3.59
C LYS A 114 9.01 -4.95 2.97
N ASN A 115 8.33 -6.08 3.17
CA ASN A 115 8.69 -7.32 2.50
C ASN A 115 8.60 -7.17 0.98
N GLY A 116 7.52 -6.59 0.46
CA GLY A 116 7.36 -6.31 -0.96
C GLY A 116 8.47 -5.46 -1.56
N LEU A 117 8.97 -4.45 -0.83
CA LEU A 117 10.13 -3.65 -1.23
C LEU A 117 11.39 -4.51 -1.35
N ILE A 118 11.66 -5.36 -0.34
CA ILE A 118 12.81 -6.27 -0.34
C ILE A 118 12.71 -7.24 -1.52
N GLN A 119 11.56 -7.90 -1.69
CA GLN A 119 11.37 -8.86 -2.77
C GLN A 119 11.46 -8.18 -4.13
N ASN A 120 10.92 -6.97 -4.29
CA ASN A 120 11.01 -6.22 -5.54
C ASN A 120 12.44 -5.77 -5.86
N ALA A 121 13.30 -5.59 -4.85
CA ALA A 121 14.73 -5.34 -5.07
C ALA A 121 15.46 -6.60 -5.57
N LEU A 122 15.05 -7.78 -5.11
CA LEU A 122 15.63 -9.07 -5.51
C LEU A 122 15.10 -9.55 -6.87
N ASN A 123 13.79 -9.44 -7.08
CA ASN A 123 13.08 -9.83 -8.28
C ASN A 123 12.07 -8.73 -8.65
N PRO A 124 12.45 -7.77 -9.50
CA PRO A 124 11.62 -6.62 -9.83
C PRO A 124 10.26 -7.00 -10.40
N ILE A 125 9.21 -6.37 -9.88
CA ILE A 125 7.86 -6.48 -10.39
C ILE A 125 7.84 -5.96 -11.82
N ARG A 126 7.38 -6.80 -12.74
CA ARG A 126 7.25 -6.46 -14.15
C ARG A 126 6.43 -5.17 -14.33
N ILE A 127 6.99 -4.25 -15.11
CA ILE A 127 6.29 -3.05 -15.55
C ILE A 127 5.48 -3.39 -16.80
N LYS A 128 4.21 -2.97 -16.83
CA LYS A 128 3.36 -3.00 -18.02
C LYS A 128 3.08 -1.58 -18.48
N SER A 129 3.23 -1.36 -19.77
CA SER A 129 2.92 -0.08 -20.43
C SER A 129 1.48 -0.15 -20.94
N TYR A 130 0.64 0.84 -20.59
CA TYR A 130 -0.69 1.00 -21.17
C TYR A 130 -0.92 2.43 -21.62
N LYS A 131 -1.15 2.61 -22.93
CA LYS A 131 -1.46 3.86 -23.65
C LYS A 131 -0.41 4.99 -23.55
N THR A 132 0.14 5.27 -22.37
CA THR A 132 1.32 6.14 -22.11
C THR A 132 1.84 6.01 -20.66
N ILE A 133 1.20 5.18 -19.83
CA ILE A 133 1.49 5.07 -18.39
C ILE A 133 2.21 3.75 -18.16
N GLU A 134 3.42 3.84 -17.63
CA GLU A 134 4.13 2.68 -17.10
C GLU A 134 3.66 2.41 -15.68
N LYS A 135 3.20 1.18 -15.44
CA LYS A 135 2.72 0.78 -14.13
C LYS A 135 3.20 -0.62 -13.78
N GLN A 136 3.62 -0.77 -12.53
CA GLN A 136 3.89 -2.09 -11.96
C GLN A 136 2.65 -2.98 -12.08
N LEU A 137 2.87 -4.24 -12.46
CA LEU A 137 1.81 -5.23 -12.61
C LEU A 137 1.06 -5.46 -11.29
N PHE A 138 1.80 -5.47 -10.17
CA PHE A 138 1.29 -5.62 -8.83
C PHE A 138 1.74 -4.45 -7.95
N SER A 139 1.00 -4.19 -6.88
CA SER A 139 1.47 -3.28 -5.84
C SER A 139 2.56 -3.96 -4.99
N LEU A 140 3.42 -3.17 -4.35
CA LEU A 140 4.39 -3.70 -3.39
C LEU A 140 3.72 -4.49 -2.25
N PHE A 141 2.54 -4.04 -1.80
CA PHE A 141 1.76 -4.79 -0.81
C PHE A 141 1.38 -6.18 -1.33
N THR A 142 0.75 -6.25 -2.50
CA THR A 142 0.31 -7.52 -3.11
C THR A 142 1.50 -8.47 -3.30
N TYR A 143 2.60 -7.95 -3.83
CA TYR A 143 3.80 -8.74 -4.08
C TYR A 143 4.40 -9.29 -2.79
N GLY A 144 4.54 -8.44 -1.76
CA GLY A 144 5.02 -8.86 -0.45
C GLY A 144 4.07 -9.84 0.25
N PHE A 145 2.76 -9.67 0.08
CA PHE A 145 1.74 -10.52 0.68
C PHE A 145 1.73 -11.91 0.06
N ASP A 146 1.73 -12.00 -1.26
CA ASP A 146 1.77 -13.28 -1.97
C ASP A 146 3.06 -14.05 -1.68
N TYR A 147 4.19 -13.35 -1.52
CA TYR A 147 5.44 -14.00 -1.11
C TYR A 147 5.31 -14.66 0.28
N ILE A 148 4.79 -13.94 1.28
CA ILE A 148 4.56 -14.48 2.63
C ILE A 148 3.58 -15.65 2.56
N LYS A 149 2.48 -15.49 1.82
CA LYS A 149 1.45 -16.52 1.65
C LYS A 149 2.04 -17.79 1.05
N ASN A 150 2.85 -17.67 0.00
CA ASN A 150 3.50 -18.79 -0.66
C ASN A 150 4.51 -19.48 0.25
N ALA A 151 5.28 -18.72 1.04
CA ALA A 151 6.19 -19.29 2.03
C ALA A 151 5.43 -20.17 3.05
N PHE A 152 4.31 -19.68 3.59
CA PHE A 152 3.47 -20.48 4.48
C PHE A 152 2.91 -21.74 3.81
N TYR A 153 2.39 -21.63 2.58
CA TYR A 153 1.89 -22.80 1.85
C TYR A 153 2.97 -23.85 1.61
N GLN A 154 4.18 -23.44 1.22
CA GLN A 154 5.31 -24.33 1.03
C GLN A 154 5.71 -25.03 2.33
N SER A 155 5.78 -24.29 3.45
CA SER A 155 6.08 -24.89 4.75
C SER A 155 5.05 -25.92 5.18
N ILE A 156 3.75 -25.61 5.05
CA ILE A 156 2.68 -26.55 5.38
C ILE A 156 2.78 -27.81 4.50
N THR A 157 2.99 -27.63 3.19
CA THR A 157 3.11 -28.74 2.23
C THR A 157 4.30 -29.64 2.56
N ALA A 158 5.44 -29.06 2.94
CA ALA A 158 6.62 -29.84 3.35
C ALA A 158 6.35 -30.65 4.63
N ILE A 159 5.65 -30.06 5.61
CA ILE A 159 5.27 -30.76 6.84
C ILE A 159 4.29 -31.90 6.55
N THR A 160 3.27 -31.67 5.71
CA THR A 160 2.32 -32.73 5.34
C THR A 160 3.02 -33.87 4.61
N GLN A 161 3.93 -33.57 3.68
CA GLN A 161 4.73 -34.59 2.99
C GLN A 161 5.61 -35.39 3.95
N LEU A 162 6.21 -34.74 4.95
CA LEU A 162 7.01 -35.41 5.97
C LEU A 162 6.14 -36.35 6.82
N ILE A 163 4.98 -35.88 7.26
CA ILE A 163 4.03 -36.66 8.05
C ILE A 163 3.55 -37.88 7.24
N ASP A 164 3.18 -37.69 5.97
CA ASP A 164 2.77 -38.79 5.09
C ASP A 164 3.90 -39.81 4.94
N THR A 165 5.15 -39.35 4.79
CA THR A 165 6.32 -40.25 4.70
C THR A 165 6.55 -41.03 6.00
N LEU A 166 6.29 -40.42 7.16
CA LEU A 166 6.46 -41.04 8.49
C LEU A 166 5.29 -41.95 8.88
N LEU A 167 4.07 -41.66 8.43
CA LEU A 167 2.85 -42.42 8.72
C LEU A 167 2.59 -43.54 7.71
N LEU A 168 3.16 -43.48 6.50
CA LEU A 168 3.16 -44.61 5.60
C LEU A 168 3.99 -45.75 6.22
N PRO A 169 3.47 -46.99 6.26
CA PRO A 169 4.28 -48.11 6.71
C PRO A 169 5.53 -48.19 5.83
N PRO A 170 6.72 -48.49 6.42
CA PRO A 170 7.94 -48.63 5.64
C PRO A 170 7.65 -49.57 4.46
N LYS A 171 8.02 -49.14 3.24
CA LYS A 171 7.88 -49.98 2.04
C LYS A 171 8.38 -51.39 2.40
N LYS A 172 7.50 -52.38 2.27
CA LYS A 172 7.75 -53.79 2.66
C LYS A 172 9.01 -54.39 2.03
N GLU A 173 9.62 -53.72 1.06
CA GLU A 173 10.85 -54.12 0.39
C GLU A 173 12.12 -54.09 1.28
N LEU A 174 12.09 -53.47 2.46
CA LEU A 174 13.24 -53.45 3.38
C LEU A 174 13.31 -54.61 4.38
N PHE A 175 12.26 -55.44 4.50
CA PHE A 175 12.25 -56.56 5.47
C PHE A 175 12.70 -57.90 4.88
N HIS A 176 12.89 -58.00 3.55
CA HIS A 176 13.34 -59.23 2.91
C HIS A 176 14.87 -59.42 2.93
N THR A 177 15.64 -58.43 3.37
CA THR A 177 17.12 -58.47 3.41
C THR A 177 17.71 -58.70 4.80
N LEU A 178 16.90 -58.79 5.85
CA LEU A 178 17.35 -59.08 7.23
C LEU A 178 17.08 -60.53 7.64
N ASN A 179 17.32 -61.49 6.74
CA ASN A 179 17.58 -62.87 7.17
C ASN A 179 19.03 -62.95 7.63
N PHE A 180 19.29 -62.62 8.90
CA PHE A 180 20.54 -63.01 9.54
C PHE A 180 20.58 -64.54 9.63
N PRO A 181 21.60 -65.21 9.04
CA PRO A 181 21.74 -66.64 9.22
C PRO A 181 22.14 -66.91 10.67
N LEU A 182 21.27 -67.60 11.42
CA LEU A 182 21.67 -68.27 12.66
C LEU A 182 22.69 -69.34 12.27
N GLN A 183 23.98 -69.05 12.47
CA GLN A 183 25.02 -70.08 12.49
C GLN A 183 24.73 -71.00 13.68
N LYS A 184 24.41 -72.25 13.38
CA LYS A 184 24.33 -73.34 14.35
C LYS A 184 25.70 -73.54 15.00
N LEU A 185 25.73 -73.52 16.32
CA LEU A 185 26.65 -74.32 17.15
C LEU A 185 25.88 -75.57 17.59
#